data_AF-A0A3P8RNX0-F1
#
_entry.id   AF-A0A3P8RNX0-F1
#
_cell.length_a   1.000
_cell.length_b   1.000
_cell.length_c   1.000
_cell.angle_alpha   90.00
_cell.angle_beta   90.00
_cell.angle_gamma   90.00
#
_symmetry.space_group_name_H-M   'P 1'
#
loop_
_entity.id
_entity.type
_entity.pdbx_description
1 polymer ?
#
loop_
_entity_poly.entity_id
_entity_poly.type
_entity_poly.pdbx_seq_one_letter_code
_entity_poly.pdbx_strand_id
1 'polypeptide(L)'
;MLATIRKQLRHHPALIPLFIFIGGGAAMSMAYLARLGLRNPDVCWDRKNNPEPWNKLGPTDQYKVCLNHISVNPNNYVVLH
;
A
#
# COMPACT_ATOMS: atom_id res chain seq x y z
N MET A 1 26.36 8.54 15.45
CA MET A 1 25.34 9.19 14.58
C MET A 1 23.98 9.31 15.28
N LEU A 2 23.37 8.22 15.76
CA LEU A 2 22.08 8.29 16.49
C LEU A 2 22.11 9.11 17.79
N ALA A 3 23.22 9.06 18.53
CA ALA A 3 23.39 9.87 19.75
C ALA A 3 23.40 11.39 19.44
N THR A 4 23.98 11.79 18.30
CA THR A 4 24.00 13.17 17.83
C THR A 4 22.59 13.65 17.48
N ILE A 5 21.80 12.82 16.78
CA ILE A 5 20.41 13.12 16.42
C ILE A 5 19.54 13.27 17.67
N ARG A 6 19.68 12.38 18.66
CA ARG A 6 18.97 12.50 19.95
C ARG A 6 19.32 13.79 20.68
N LYS A 7 20.59 14.20 20.67
CA LYS A 7 21.04 15.44 21.30
C LYS A 7 20.46 16.67 20.61
N GLN A 8 20.35 16.65 19.28
CA GLN A 8 19.70 17.70 18.48
C GLN A 8 18.20 17.78 18.75
N LEU A 9 17.51 16.65 18.85
CA LEU A 9 16.07 16.58 19.14
C LEU A 9 15.70 17.17 20.52
N ARG A 10 16.62 17.06 21.49
CA ARG A 10 16.45 17.63 22.84
C ARG A 10 16.73 19.13 22.90
N HIS A 11 17.65 19.64 22.07
CA HIS A 11 17.98 21.07 22.03
C HIS A 11 17.00 21.89 21.16
N HIS A 12 16.37 21.27 20.17
CA HIS A 12 15.46 21.94 19.25
C HIS A 12 14.15 21.12 19.09
N PRO A 13 13.14 21.36 19.95
CA PRO A 13 11.90 20.57 19.95
C PRO A 13 11.07 20.73 18.66
N ALA A 14 11.30 21.79 17.89
CA ALA A 14 10.67 22.01 16.59
C ALA A 14 11.00 20.92 15.54
N LEU A 15 12.09 20.15 15.71
CA LEU A 15 12.43 19.06 14.78
C LEU A 15 11.59 17.79 15.00
N ILE A 16 10.98 17.62 16.16
CA ILE A 16 10.16 16.43 16.49
C ILE A 16 9.02 16.22 15.47
N PRO A 17 8.14 17.20 15.18
CA PRO A 17 7.07 17.01 14.21
C PRO A 17 7.60 16.69 12.81
N LEU A 18 8.72 17.31 12.41
CA LEU A 18 9.34 17.05 11.10
C LEU A 18 9.77 15.58 10.97
N PHE A 19 10.45 15.03 11.98
CA PHE A 19 10.86 13.62 11.96
C PHE A 19 9.67 12.66 12.00
N ILE A 20 8.56 13.01 12.65
CA ILE A 20 7.34 12.22 12.65
C ILE A 20 6.73 12.14 11.25
N PHE A 21 6.63 13.26 10.52
CA PHE A 21 6.09 13.24 9.16
C PHE A 21 7.01 12.51 8.18
N ILE A 22 8.32 12.70 8.27
CA ILE A 22 9.29 12.00 7.41
C ILE A 22 9.29 10.51 7.71
N GLY A 23 9.41 10.13 8.99
CA GLY A 23 9.41 8.73 9.42
C GLY A 23 8.08 8.04 9.15
N GLY A 24 6.97 8.71 9.46
CA GLY A 24 5.61 8.24 9.18
C GLY A 24 5.36 8.08 7.68
N GLY A 25 5.75 9.05 6.86
CA GLY A 25 5.63 8.97 5.40
C GLY A 25 6.45 7.84 4.80
N ALA A 26 7.71 7.68 5.24
CA ALA A 26 8.57 6.58 4.80
C ALA A 26 8.02 5.21 5.22
N ALA A 27 7.60 5.06 6.48
CA ALA A 27 7.01 3.82 6.99
C ALA A 27 5.70 3.48 6.26
N MET A 28 4.83 4.48 6.04
CA MET A 28 3.56 4.29 5.33
C MET A 28 3.77 3.93 3.86
N SER A 29 4.74 4.56 3.18
CA SER A 29 5.11 4.22 1.81
C SER A 29 5.63 2.79 1.70
N MET A 30 6.55 2.39 2.58
CA MET A 30 7.06 1.02 2.63
C MET A 30 5.94 0.01 2.94
N ALA A 31 5.06 0.31 3.90
CA ALA A 31 3.93 -0.55 4.22
C ALA A 31 2.97 -0.72 3.03
N TYR A 32 2.72 0.35 2.28
CA TYR A 32 1.88 0.29 1.08
C TYR A 32 2.52 -0.54 -0.03
N LEU A 33 3.83 -0.36 -0.27
CA LEU A 33 4.58 -1.19 -1.23
C LEU A 33 4.61 -2.65 -0.81
N ALA A 34 4.78 -2.95 0.47
CA ALA A 34 4.73 -4.32 0.99
C ALA A 34 3.34 -4.93 0.80
N ARG A 35 2.26 -4.18 1.07
CA ARG A 35 0.88 -4.62 0.81
C ARG A 35 0.66 -4.89 -0.68
N LEU A 36 1.14 -4.00 -1.56
CA LEU A 36 1.04 -4.16 -3.00
C LEU A 36 1.81 -5.39 -3.47
N GLY A 37 3.07 -5.53 -3.07
CA GLY A 37 3.91 -6.64 -3.47
C GLY A 37 3.38 -7.99 -3.00
N LEU A 38 2.91 -8.10 -1.76
CA LEU A 38 2.50 -9.40 -1.18
C LEU A 38 1.08 -9.83 -1.54
N ARG A 39 0.18 -8.87 -1.82
CA ARG A 39 -1.24 -9.16 -2.05
C ARG A 39 -1.73 -8.86 -3.46
N ASN A 40 -0.89 -8.33 -4.37
CA ASN A 40 -1.30 -8.20 -5.76
C ASN A 40 -1.35 -9.56 -6.46
N PRO A 41 -2.42 -9.85 -7.22
CA PRO A 41 -2.49 -11.03 -8.07
C PRO A 41 -1.55 -10.96 -9.28
N ASP A 42 -1.05 -9.77 -9.61
CA ASP A 42 -0.07 -9.55 -10.68
C ASP A 42 1.37 -9.89 -10.24
N VAL A 43 1.60 -10.12 -8.94
CA VAL A 43 2.93 -10.39 -8.37
C VAL A 43 2.94 -11.79 -7.75
N CYS A 44 3.66 -12.71 -8.39
CA CYS A 44 3.78 -14.10 -7.93
C CYS A 44 5.10 -14.32 -7.19
N TRP A 45 5.04 -14.43 -5.86
CA TRP A 45 6.19 -14.82 -5.01
C TRP A 45 6.31 -16.34 -4.85
N ASP A 46 5.19 -17.06 -4.87
CA ASP A 46 5.14 -18.52 -4.71
C ASP A 46 4.92 -19.21 -6.04
N ARG A 47 6.02 -19.47 -6.75
CA ARG A 47 6.00 -20.12 -8.07
C ARG A 47 5.65 -21.61 -8.02
N LYS A 48 5.67 -22.25 -6.84
CA LYS A 48 5.50 -23.72 -6.72
C LYS A 48 4.09 -24.13 -6.31
N ASN A 49 3.50 -23.48 -5.30
CA ASN A 49 2.16 -23.84 -4.82
C ASN A 49 1.06 -22.93 -5.35
N ASN A 50 1.40 -21.77 -5.90
CA ASN A 50 0.44 -20.84 -6.47
C ASN A 50 1.03 -20.08 -7.67
N PRO A 51 1.47 -20.79 -8.73
CA PRO A 51 2.14 -20.18 -9.89
C PRO A 51 1.29 -19.11 -10.56
N GLU A 52 -0.03 -19.22 -10.43
CA GLU A 52 -1.04 -18.34 -11.01
C GLU A 52 -1.87 -17.70 -9.88
N PRO A 53 -1.46 -16.52 -9.38
CA PRO A 53 -2.10 -15.92 -8.22
C PRO A 53 -3.61 -15.65 -8.40
N TRP A 54 -4.04 -15.47 -9.66
CA TRP A 54 -5.43 -15.25 -10.05
C TRP A 54 -6.35 -16.46 -9.83
N ASN A 55 -5.83 -17.69 -9.79
CA ASN A 55 -6.67 -18.87 -9.52
C ASN A 55 -7.28 -18.86 -8.11
N LYS A 56 -6.79 -18.01 -7.21
CA LYS A 56 -7.33 -17.84 -5.85
C LYS A 56 -8.34 -16.69 -5.73
N LEU A 57 -8.56 -15.90 -6.78
CA LEU A 57 -9.55 -14.83 -6.76
C LEU A 57 -10.92 -15.41 -7.09
N GLY A 58 -11.90 -15.14 -6.22
CA GLY A 58 -13.29 -15.46 -6.49
C GLY A 58 -13.89 -14.52 -7.55
N PRO A 59 -14.96 -14.92 -8.26
CA PRO A 59 -15.66 -14.06 -9.23
C PRO A 59 -16.15 -12.73 -8.66
N THR A 60 -16.35 -12.67 -7.34
CA THR A 60 -16.81 -11.50 -6.59
C THR A 60 -15.67 -10.63 -6.01
N ASP A 61 -14.42 -11.06 -6.13
CA ASP A 61 -13.28 -10.32 -5.57
C ASP A 61 -12.91 -9.12 -6.45
N GLN A 62 -13.41 -7.94 -6.09
CA GLN A 62 -13.00 -6.66 -6.67
C GLN A 62 -11.63 -6.26 -6.12
N TYR A 63 -10.55 -6.68 -6.81
CA TYR A 63 -9.18 -6.37 -6.39
C TYR A 63 -8.68 -4.99 -6.88
N LYS A 64 -9.32 -4.43 -7.91
CA LYS A 64 -9.02 -3.09 -8.43
C LYS A 64 -9.77 -2.05 -7.61
N VAL A 65 -9.05 -1.01 -7.19
CA VAL A 65 -9.62 0.10 -6.41
C VAL A 65 -10.74 0.74 -7.24
N CYS A 66 -11.96 0.62 -6.75
CA CYS A 66 -13.09 1.39 -7.25
C CYS A 66 -12.91 2.84 -6.79
N LEU A 67 -12.10 3.60 -7.52
CA LEU A 67 -12.10 5.06 -7.42
C LEU A 67 -13.46 5.51 -7.96
N ASN A 68 -14.27 6.20 -7.15
CA ASN A 68 -15.69 6.62 -7.23
C ASN A 68 -16.37 6.92 -8.61
N HIS A 69 -16.07 6.19 -9.67
CA HIS A 69 -16.61 6.42 -11.02
C HIS A 69 -16.71 5.15 -11.87
N ILE A 70 -16.62 3.97 -11.25
CA ILE A 70 -16.90 2.71 -11.96
C ILE A 70 -17.63 1.79 -10.98
N SER A 71 -18.93 2.02 -10.83
CA SER A 71 -19.83 0.97 -10.33
C SER A 71 -19.96 -0.04 -11.48
N VAL A 72 -19.36 -1.22 -11.31
CA VAL A 72 -19.56 -2.32 -12.27
C VAL A 72 -21.02 -2.77 -12.11
N ASN A 73 -21.83 -2.42 -13.11
CA ASN A 73 -23.21 -2.91 -13.24
C ASN A 73 -23.18 -4.46 -13.30
N PRO A 74 -24.18 -5.18 -12.78
CA PRO A 74 -24.30 -6.64 -12.92
C PRO A 74 -24.23 -7.17 -14.37
N ASN A 75 -24.33 -6.29 -15.37
CA ASN A 75 -24.20 -6.60 -16.80
C ASN A 75 -22.86 -6.15 -17.44
N ASN A 76 -21.82 -5.84 -16.66
CA ASN A 76 -20.46 -5.51 -17.14
C ASN A 76 -20.32 -4.24 -18.02
N TYR A 77 -21.29 -3.33 -18.03
CA TYR A 77 -21.14 -2.01 -18.67
C TYR A 77 -20.55 -1.01 -17.67
N VAL A 78 -19.50 -0.30 -18.09
CA VAL A 78 -18.93 0.83 -17.34
C VAL A 78 -19.85 2.03 -17.51
N VAL A 79 -20.60 2.38 -16.46
CA VAL A 79 -21.42 3.60 -16.44
C VAL A 79 -20.58 4.72 -15.84
N LEU A 80 -20.16 5.65 -16.69
CA LEU A 80 -19.55 6.92 -16.29
C LEU A 80 -20.70 7.87 -15.86
N HIS A 81 -20.61 8.46 -14.68
CA HIS A 81 -21.65 9.33 -14.09
C HIS A 81 -21.12 10.75 -13.85
#